data_AF-A0A369R0A2-F1
#
_entry.id   AF-A0A369R0A2-F1
#
_cell.length_a   1.000
_cell.length_b   1.000
_cell.length_c   1.000
_cell.angle_alpha   90.00
_cell.angle_beta   90.00
_cell.angle_gamma   90.00
#
_symmetry.space_group_name_H-M   'P 1'
#
loop_
_entity.id
_entity.type
_entity.pdbx_description
1 polymer ?
#
loop_
_entity_poly.entity_id
_entity_poly.type
_entity_poly.pdbx_seq_one_letter_code
_entity_poly.pdbx_strand_id
1 'polypeptide(L)'
;MPTRRFAAAAAAALVALPLGAAAQDGGDDSAPWSALPGDISEEPLPEPYFRDNLIGRYAAPGRCGTDSVDDLLVISAVGIQIGPVLCESIGKMTWEGGRLLVPLSTCRIDTRHQGPRTLSLERLTGGDLFVRSDSEESFVPNEVMQRCGP
;
A
#
# COMPACT_ATOMS: atom_id res chain seq x y z
N MET A 1 37.67 17.41 72.84
CA MET A 1 36.52 16.96 73.66
C MET A 1 35.42 18.01 73.54
N PRO A 2 34.11 17.66 73.64
CA PRO A 2 33.54 16.31 73.73
C PRO A 2 33.61 15.57 72.36
N THR A 3 32.94 14.47 71.93
CA THR A 3 31.88 13.56 72.42
C THR A 3 30.40 14.02 72.30
N ARG A 4 29.37 13.16 72.15
CA ARG A 4 29.26 11.68 72.05
C ARG A 4 28.07 11.27 71.12
N ARG A 5 28.30 10.25 70.28
CA ARG A 5 27.44 9.09 69.88
C ARG A 5 25.89 9.14 70.02
N PHE A 6 25.20 8.58 69.03
CA PHE A 6 24.28 7.41 69.18
C PHE A 6 24.25 6.59 67.85
N ALA A 7 23.69 5.37 67.84
CA ALA A 7 23.76 4.45 66.70
C ALA A 7 22.63 3.39 66.63
N ALA A 8 22.21 3.06 65.40
CA ALA A 8 21.47 1.86 64.94
C ALA A 8 21.76 1.76 63.41
N ALA A 9 22.00 0.62 62.75
CA ALA A 9 21.24 -0.65 62.66
C ALA A 9 19.84 -0.43 62.05
N ALA A 10 19.42 -1.09 60.96
CA ALA A 10 20.03 -2.10 60.08
C ALA A 10 19.49 -1.88 58.62
N ALA A 11 19.74 -2.67 57.57
CA ALA A 11 20.34 -4.01 57.43
C ALA A 11 21.12 -4.13 56.10
N ALA A 12 20.98 -5.24 55.34
CA ALA A 12 21.65 -5.50 54.06
C ALA A 12 20.73 -6.16 53.03
N ALA A 13 21.00 -5.94 51.73
CA ALA A 13 20.51 -6.76 50.62
C ALA A 13 21.53 -6.72 49.47
N LEU A 14 22.11 -7.86 49.13
CA LEU A 14 22.93 -8.04 47.93
C LEU A 14 22.01 -8.42 46.75
N VAL A 15 22.17 -7.76 45.62
CA VAL A 15 21.82 -8.31 44.29
C VAL A 15 23.01 -8.04 43.38
N ALA A 16 23.48 -9.06 42.69
CA ALA A 16 24.67 -8.98 41.85
C ALA A 16 24.44 -9.66 40.50
N LEU A 17 24.90 -9.00 39.43
CA LEU A 17 25.11 -9.56 38.08
C LEU A 17 23.81 -9.94 37.32
N PRO A 18 23.87 -10.17 35.98
CA PRO A 18 25.04 -10.17 35.11
C PRO A 18 25.00 -9.16 33.94
N LEU A 19 26.08 -9.23 33.15
CA LEU A 19 26.39 -8.48 31.94
C LEU A 19 25.22 -8.36 30.96
N GLY A 20 24.77 -7.12 30.69
CA GLY A 20 24.06 -6.78 29.47
C GLY A 20 25.06 -6.45 28.35
N ALA A 21 25.56 -7.47 27.65
CA ALA A 21 26.43 -7.28 26.49
C ALA A 21 25.59 -6.81 25.28
N ALA A 22 25.30 -5.52 25.22
CA ALA A 22 24.63 -4.90 24.09
C ALA A 22 25.57 -4.85 22.87
N ALA A 23 25.67 -5.98 22.16
CA ALA A 23 26.11 -5.98 20.78
C ALA A 23 25.08 -5.15 19.99
N GLN A 24 25.43 -3.92 19.65
CA GLN A 24 24.76 -3.19 18.58
C GLN A 24 25.17 -3.84 17.25
N ASP A 25 24.60 -5.01 16.99
CA ASP A 25 24.45 -5.51 15.64
C ASP A 25 23.61 -4.46 14.91
N GLY A 26 24.26 -3.73 14.00
CA GLY A 26 23.66 -2.62 13.27
C GLY A 26 22.74 -3.16 12.19
N GLY A 27 21.61 -3.73 12.62
CA GLY A 27 20.58 -4.25 11.74
C GLY A 27 20.23 -3.20 10.69
N ASP A 28 20.44 -3.55 9.43
CA ASP A 28 20.22 -2.64 8.31
C ASP A 28 18.71 -2.56 8.03
N ASP A 29 18.00 -1.81 8.87
CA ASP A 29 16.57 -1.45 8.73
C ASP A 29 16.31 -0.53 7.51
N SER A 30 17.24 -0.47 6.55
CA SER A 30 16.98 -0.01 5.19
C SER A 30 15.99 -0.95 4.50
N ALA A 31 14.71 -0.73 4.77
CA ALA A 31 13.63 -1.39 4.05
C ALA A 31 13.90 -1.28 2.53
N PRO A 32 14.06 -2.41 1.79
CA PRO A 32 14.83 -2.43 0.54
C PRO A 32 14.21 -1.64 -0.63
N TRP A 33 12.99 -1.14 -0.46
CA TRP A 33 12.30 -0.22 -1.36
C TRP A 33 12.71 1.26 -1.18
N SER A 34 13.54 1.59 -0.19
CA SER A 34 13.97 2.96 0.11
C SER A 34 15.03 3.51 -0.86
N ALA A 35 15.63 2.65 -1.69
CA ALA A 35 16.69 3.00 -2.62
C ALA A 35 16.24 2.80 -4.08
N LEU A 36 15.70 3.86 -4.70
CA LEU A 36 15.42 3.89 -6.15
C LEU A 36 15.98 5.15 -6.82
N PRO A 37 17.22 5.04 -7.34
CA PRO A 37 17.59 5.71 -8.59
C PRO A 37 18.34 4.75 -9.52
N GLY A 38 17.63 4.09 -10.44
CA GLY A 38 18.25 3.40 -11.57
C GLY A 38 17.58 2.11 -12.02
N ASP A 39 17.47 1.13 -11.12
CA ASP A 39 17.11 -0.24 -11.51
C ASP A 39 15.61 -0.49 -11.59
N ILE A 40 15.18 -0.95 -12.76
CA ILE A 40 13.84 -1.44 -13.04
C ILE A 40 13.83 -2.94 -12.72
N SER A 41 13.33 -3.33 -11.55
CA SER A 41 13.11 -4.75 -11.29
C SER A 41 11.94 -5.27 -12.13
N GLU A 42 12.18 -6.34 -12.89
CA GLU A 42 11.15 -7.13 -13.57
C GLU A 42 10.41 -8.06 -12.59
N GLU A 43 10.87 -8.20 -11.33
CA GLU A 43 10.14 -8.95 -10.31
C GLU A 43 8.91 -8.17 -9.81
N PRO A 44 7.74 -8.84 -9.67
CA PRO A 44 6.53 -8.18 -9.22
C PRO A 44 6.65 -7.75 -7.75
N LEU A 45 6.32 -6.48 -7.48
CA LEU A 45 6.45 -5.89 -6.15
C LEU A 45 5.55 -6.62 -5.13
N PRO A 46 5.98 -6.76 -3.86
CA PRO A 46 5.29 -7.60 -2.88
C PRO A 46 3.92 -7.01 -2.46
N GLU A 47 2.99 -7.88 -2.02
CA GLU A 47 1.60 -7.49 -1.66
C GLU A 47 1.48 -6.19 -0.81
N PRO A 48 2.26 -5.99 0.27
CA PRO A 48 2.13 -4.79 1.10
C PRO A 48 2.36 -3.51 0.29
N TYR A 49 3.32 -3.51 -0.63
CA TYR A 49 3.60 -2.36 -1.49
C TYR A 49 2.35 -1.92 -2.24
N PHE A 50 1.65 -2.86 -2.88
CA PHE A 50 0.42 -2.56 -3.61
C PHE A 50 -0.70 -2.12 -2.68
N ARG A 51 -0.87 -2.75 -1.51
CA ARG A 51 -1.90 -2.34 -0.54
C ARG A 51 -1.72 -0.92 -0.02
N ASP A 52 -0.48 -0.52 0.22
CA ASP A 52 -0.14 0.79 0.77
C ASP A 52 -0.06 1.89 -0.31
N ASN A 53 0.21 1.54 -1.58
CA ASN A 53 0.43 2.51 -2.67
C ASN A 53 -0.66 2.55 -3.76
N LEU A 54 -1.60 1.59 -3.83
CA LEU A 54 -2.68 1.60 -4.83
C LEU A 54 -3.84 2.56 -4.50
N ILE A 55 -4.04 2.92 -3.24
CA ILE A 55 -5.11 3.87 -2.88
C ILE A 55 -4.74 5.25 -3.45
N GLY A 56 -5.64 5.81 -4.26
CA GLY A 56 -5.42 7.06 -4.98
C GLY A 56 -6.30 7.23 -6.22
N ARG A 57 -6.09 8.36 -6.91
CA ARG A 57 -6.69 8.70 -8.21
C ARG A 57 -5.65 8.49 -9.31
N TYR A 58 -6.07 7.88 -10.41
CA TYR A 58 -5.29 7.66 -11.63
C TYR A 58 -6.08 8.15 -12.85
N ALA A 59 -5.39 8.51 -13.92
CA ALA A 59 -6.00 8.86 -15.19
C ALA A 59 -5.13 8.42 -16.37
N ALA A 60 -5.67 8.39 -17.59
CA ALA A 60 -4.84 8.24 -18.78
C ALA A 60 -3.77 9.37 -18.87
N PRO A 61 -2.60 9.14 -19.52
CA PRO A 61 -1.47 10.06 -19.44
C PRO A 61 -1.81 11.50 -19.82
N GLY A 62 -1.45 12.46 -18.95
CA GLY A 62 -1.77 13.88 -19.14
C GLY A 62 -3.22 14.29 -18.84
N ARG A 63 -4.12 13.36 -18.48
CA ARG A 63 -5.54 13.66 -18.17
C ARG A 63 -5.80 13.99 -16.69
N CYS A 64 -4.81 13.89 -15.82
CA CYS A 64 -4.93 14.14 -14.37
C CYS A 64 -5.45 15.54 -13.99
N GLY A 65 -5.32 16.53 -14.87
CA GLY A 65 -5.86 17.89 -14.67
C GLY A 65 -7.31 18.08 -15.15
N THR A 66 -8.04 17.01 -15.46
CA THR A 66 -9.42 17.08 -15.98
C THR A 66 -10.45 16.57 -14.98
N ASP A 67 -11.69 17.07 -15.10
CA ASP A 67 -12.87 16.58 -14.38
C ASP A 67 -13.68 15.58 -15.23
N SER A 68 -13.11 15.12 -16.35
CA SER A 68 -13.64 14.05 -17.18
C SER A 68 -13.66 12.77 -16.38
N VAL A 69 -14.84 12.16 -16.16
CA VAL A 69 -14.93 10.92 -15.37
C VAL A 69 -14.41 9.71 -16.14
N ASP A 70 -14.59 9.68 -17.46
CA ASP A 70 -14.32 8.53 -18.32
C ASP A 70 -12.84 8.12 -18.32
N ASP A 71 -11.94 9.10 -18.19
CA ASP A 71 -10.49 8.89 -18.15
C ASP A 71 -9.97 8.36 -16.80
N LEU A 72 -10.82 8.21 -15.76
CA LEU A 72 -10.40 8.02 -14.37
C LEU A 72 -10.51 6.60 -13.84
N LEU A 73 -9.54 6.25 -12.99
CA LEU A 73 -9.61 5.14 -12.05
C LEU A 73 -9.40 5.71 -10.64
N VAL A 74 -10.35 5.47 -9.73
CA VAL A 74 -10.21 5.84 -8.31
C VAL A 74 -10.28 4.58 -7.47
N ILE A 75 -9.20 4.25 -6.78
CA ILE A 75 -9.09 3.09 -5.90
C ILE A 75 -9.19 3.57 -4.46
N SER A 76 -10.15 3.04 -3.70
CA SER A 76 -10.37 3.37 -2.29
C SER A 76 -10.59 2.12 -1.44
N ALA A 77 -10.53 2.28 -0.11
CA ALA A 77 -10.82 1.20 0.84
C ALA A 77 -12.29 0.73 0.87
N VAL A 78 -13.21 1.45 0.20
CA VAL A 78 -14.67 1.18 0.23
C VAL A 78 -15.29 0.91 -1.14
N GLY A 79 -14.51 0.97 -2.22
CA GLY A 79 -14.99 0.81 -3.59
C GLY A 79 -13.98 1.31 -4.62
N ILE A 80 -14.22 0.97 -5.89
CA ILE A 80 -13.43 1.43 -7.02
C ILE A 80 -14.35 2.10 -8.06
N GLN A 81 -13.96 3.27 -8.54
CA GLN A 81 -14.59 3.92 -9.69
C GLN A 81 -13.73 3.70 -10.95
N ILE A 82 -14.35 3.29 -12.04
CA ILE A 82 -13.74 2.91 -13.32
C ILE A 82 -14.51 3.67 -14.42
N GLY A 83 -14.02 4.83 -14.84
CA GLY A 83 -14.78 5.74 -15.68
C GLY A 83 -16.07 6.20 -14.98
N PRO A 84 -17.26 6.06 -15.60
CA PRO A 84 -18.56 6.27 -14.97
C PRO A 84 -19.05 5.09 -14.12
N VAL A 85 -18.35 3.93 -14.10
CA VAL A 85 -18.77 2.74 -13.35
C VAL A 85 -18.27 2.82 -11.91
N LEU A 86 -19.18 2.79 -10.93
CA LEU A 86 -18.83 2.64 -9.51
C LEU A 86 -19.07 1.19 -9.07
N CYS A 87 -18.05 0.55 -8.48
CA CYS A 87 -18.12 -0.78 -7.89
C CYS A 87 -17.92 -0.70 -6.37
N GLU A 88 -19.00 -0.93 -5.60
CA GLU A 88 -19.04 -0.75 -4.14
C GLU A 88 -18.70 -2.03 -3.35
N SER A 89 -18.48 -3.16 -4.03
CA SER A 89 -18.18 -4.44 -3.37
C SER A 89 -16.87 -5.01 -3.90
N ILE A 90 -15.78 -4.74 -3.16
CA ILE A 90 -14.45 -5.30 -3.43
C ILE A 90 -14.37 -6.70 -2.83
N GLY A 91 -14.05 -7.70 -3.66
CA GLY A 91 -13.87 -9.08 -3.25
C GLY A 91 -12.50 -9.37 -2.63
N LYS A 92 -12.24 -10.64 -2.30
CA LYS A 92 -10.89 -11.07 -1.86
C LYS A 92 -9.91 -10.89 -3.02
N MET A 93 -8.95 -9.99 -2.86
CA MET A 93 -7.85 -9.81 -3.81
C MET A 93 -6.91 -11.01 -3.81
N THR A 94 -6.29 -11.30 -4.95
CA THR A 94 -5.36 -12.44 -5.12
C THR A 94 -4.15 -12.09 -5.97
N TRP A 95 -2.98 -12.56 -5.57
CA TRP A 95 -1.73 -12.42 -6.33
C TRP A 95 -1.53 -13.58 -7.30
N GLU A 96 -1.36 -13.29 -8.58
CA GLU A 96 -1.13 -14.30 -9.62
C GLU A 96 -0.34 -13.70 -10.80
N GLY A 97 0.75 -14.37 -11.21
CA GLY A 97 1.46 -14.04 -12.46
C GLY A 97 1.99 -12.60 -12.52
N GLY A 98 2.36 -12.03 -11.37
CA GLY A 98 2.95 -10.68 -11.28
C GLY A 98 1.96 -9.52 -11.20
N ARG A 99 0.65 -9.77 -11.15
CA ARG A 99 -0.38 -8.74 -10.92
C ARG A 99 -1.25 -9.01 -9.68
N LEU A 100 -1.85 -7.94 -9.17
CA LEU A 100 -2.95 -8.02 -8.21
C LEU A 100 -4.26 -8.18 -8.99
N LEU A 101 -4.96 -9.28 -8.77
CA LEU A 101 -6.33 -9.48 -9.24
C LEU A 101 -7.31 -8.99 -8.17
N VAL A 102 -8.22 -8.10 -8.56
CA VAL A 102 -9.24 -7.48 -7.71
C VAL A 102 -10.62 -7.81 -8.28
N PRO A 103 -11.32 -8.82 -7.71
CA PRO A 103 -12.71 -9.10 -8.07
C PRO A 103 -13.62 -7.97 -7.58
N LEU A 104 -14.52 -7.50 -8.45
CA LEU A 104 -15.47 -6.42 -8.17
C LEU A 104 -16.90 -6.87 -8.45
N SER A 105 -17.80 -6.51 -7.54
CA SER A 105 -19.24 -6.73 -7.68
C SER A 105 -20.02 -5.48 -7.25
N THR A 106 -21.35 -5.53 -7.40
CA THR A 106 -22.24 -4.36 -7.19
C THR A 106 -21.86 -3.16 -8.09
N CYS A 107 -21.27 -3.42 -9.25
CA CYS A 107 -20.89 -2.38 -10.20
C CYS A 107 -22.13 -1.76 -10.87
N ARG A 108 -22.17 -0.43 -10.95
CA ARG A 108 -23.30 0.33 -11.53
C ARG A 108 -22.85 1.63 -12.21
N ILE A 109 -23.63 2.04 -13.21
CA ILE A 109 -23.67 3.43 -13.72
C ILE A 109 -25.03 3.98 -13.29
N ASP A 110 -25.04 5.04 -12.49
CA ASP A 110 -26.22 5.57 -11.78
C ASP A 110 -26.94 4.48 -10.96
N THR A 111 -28.03 3.94 -11.53
CA THR A 111 -28.89 2.88 -10.98
C THR A 111 -28.84 1.59 -11.82
N ARG A 112 -28.13 1.57 -12.94
CA ARG A 112 -28.04 0.43 -13.86
C ARG A 112 -26.85 -0.46 -13.52
N HIS A 113 -27.09 -1.70 -13.13
CA HIS A 113 -26.05 -2.70 -12.88
C HIS A 113 -25.23 -3.03 -14.14
N GLN A 114 -23.91 -3.19 -13.97
CA GLN A 114 -22.92 -3.42 -15.04
C GLN A 114 -22.24 -4.80 -14.95
N GLY A 115 -22.88 -5.75 -14.25
CA GLY A 115 -22.32 -7.07 -13.93
C GLY A 115 -21.16 -7.02 -12.91
N PRO A 116 -20.65 -8.19 -12.47
CA PRO A 116 -19.33 -8.28 -11.85
C PRO A 116 -18.23 -8.06 -12.90
N ARG A 117 -17.01 -7.74 -12.44
CA ARG A 117 -15.80 -7.63 -13.28
C ARG A 117 -14.56 -7.84 -12.43
N THR A 118 -13.43 -8.13 -13.06
CA THR A 118 -12.11 -8.20 -12.44
C THR A 118 -11.26 -7.04 -12.94
N LEU A 119 -10.54 -6.38 -12.03
CA LEU A 119 -9.38 -5.57 -12.40
C LEU A 119 -8.10 -6.36 -12.17
N SER A 120 -7.20 -6.33 -13.15
CA SER A 120 -5.80 -6.74 -13.02
C SER A 120 -4.98 -5.47 -12.90
N LEU A 121 -4.26 -5.31 -11.78
CA LEU A 121 -3.45 -4.14 -11.45
C LEU A 121 -1.97 -4.54 -11.36
N GLU A 122 -1.15 -3.91 -12.18
CA GLU A 122 0.28 -4.21 -12.34
C GLU A 122 1.05 -2.89 -12.35
N ARG A 123 2.02 -2.71 -11.46
CA ARG A 123 2.70 -1.42 -11.33
C ARG A 123 3.82 -1.28 -12.35
N LEU A 124 3.89 -0.12 -12.99
CA LEU A 124 5.04 0.30 -13.77
C LEU A 124 5.86 1.34 -12.98
N THR A 125 7.09 1.56 -13.43
CA THR A 125 8.06 2.44 -12.76
C THR A 125 7.57 3.88 -12.64
N GLY A 126 8.01 4.59 -11.60
CA GLY A 126 7.75 6.03 -11.43
C GLY A 126 6.45 6.41 -10.72
N GLY A 127 5.45 5.54 -10.67
CA GLY A 127 4.15 5.84 -10.03
C GLY A 127 2.94 5.32 -10.79
N ASP A 128 3.14 4.95 -12.05
CA ASP A 128 2.08 4.59 -12.98
C ASP A 128 1.60 3.15 -12.81
N LEU A 129 0.37 2.90 -13.23
CA LEU A 129 -0.33 1.65 -13.02
C LEU A 129 -0.84 1.12 -14.37
N PHE A 130 -0.34 -0.05 -14.78
CA PHE A 130 -0.94 -0.79 -15.88
C PHE A 130 -2.22 -1.47 -15.37
N VAL A 131 -3.34 -1.16 -16.02
CA VAL A 131 -4.68 -1.56 -15.59
C VAL A 131 -5.34 -2.35 -16.70
N ARG A 132 -5.95 -3.48 -16.36
CA ARG A 132 -6.76 -4.25 -17.31
C ARG A 132 -8.09 -4.67 -16.69
N SER A 133 -9.14 -4.70 -17.49
CA SER A 133 -10.43 -5.29 -17.11
C SER A 133 -10.80 -6.45 -18.05
N ASP A 134 -11.57 -7.39 -17.51
CA ASP A 134 -12.17 -8.52 -18.22
C ASP A 134 -13.52 -8.19 -18.89
N SER A 135 -14.06 -6.98 -18.65
CA SER A 135 -15.36 -6.56 -19.19
C SER A 135 -15.26 -6.12 -20.66
N GLU A 136 -16.20 -6.58 -21.50
CA GLU A 136 -16.30 -6.16 -22.91
C GLU A 136 -16.54 -4.65 -23.06
N GLU A 137 -17.33 -4.06 -22.15
CA GLU A 137 -17.50 -2.60 -22.02
C GLU A 137 -16.57 -2.08 -20.89
N SER A 138 -15.28 -2.01 -21.20
CA SER A 138 -14.26 -1.46 -20.31
C SER A 138 -14.05 0.03 -20.57
N PHE A 139 -14.47 0.85 -19.60
CA PHE A 139 -14.30 2.31 -19.64
C PHE A 139 -12.85 2.73 -19.38
N VAL A 140 -12.09 1.95 -18.62
CA VAL A 140 -10.63 2.09 -18.54
C VAL A 140 -9.99 1.26 -19.67
N PRO A 141 -9.21 1.87 -20.58
CA PRO A 141 -8.45 1.12 -21.57
C PRO A 141 -7.42 0.19 -20.92
N ASN A 142 -7.07 -0.90 -21.60
CA ASN A 142 -6.11 -1.91 -21.14
C ASN A 142 -4.65 -1.41 -21.27
N GLU A 143 -4.33 -0.29 -20.61
CA GLU A 143 -3.09 0.49 -20.79
C GLU A 143 -2.54 1.07 -19.47
N VAL A 144 -1.59 2.00 -19.58
CA VAL A 144 -0.87 2.63 -18.46
C VAL A 144 -1.59 3.89 -18.00
N MET A 145 -2.00 3.92 -16.74
CA MET A 145 -2.62 5.07 -16.08
C MET A 145 -1.62 5.79 -15.16
N GLN A 146 -1.55 7.12 -15.29
CA GLN A 146 -0.72 8.01 -14.47
C GLN A 146 -1.38 8.26 -13.10
N ARG A 147 -0.62 8.23 -11.99
CA ARG A 147 -1.15 8.66 -10.68
C ARG A 147 -1.35 10.18 -10.63
N CYS A 148 -2.54 10.61 -10.23
CA CYS A 148 -2.97 12.00 -10.23
C CYS A 148 -2.83 12.66 -8.86
N GLY A 149 -1.58 12.85 -8.43
CA GLY A 149 -1.22 13.48 -7.16
C GLY A 149 -1.11 12.52 -5.97
N PRO A 150 -0.87 13.07 -4.77
CA PRO A 150 -0.91 12.30 -3.52
C PRO A 150 -2.36 11.86 -3.20
#